data_AF-A0A3S0QQN9-F1
#
_entry.id   AF-A0A3S0QQN9-F1
#
_cell.length_a   1.000
_cell.length_b   1.000
_cell.length_c   1.000
_cell.angle_alpha   90.00
_cell.angle_beta   90.00
_cell.angle_gamma   90.00
#
_symmetry.space_group_name_H-M   'P 1'
#
loop_
_entity.id
_entity.type
_entity.pdbx_description
1 polymer ?
#
loop_
_entity_poly.entity_id
_entity_poly.type
_entity_poly.pdbx_seq_one_letter_code
_entity_poly.pdbx_strand_id
1 'polypeptide(L)'
;MEPISCPCCKQPVAAPSLEIVVDRYDVTPLQARILGAVWRGKGMPVQTERIFDAMYVDDADGGPSPTRMYAAFKVALCHLRTRLDGSGIGIENVGYRQGYRLVMAGEITPARRA
;
A
#
# COMPACT_ATOMS: atom_id res chain seq x y z
N MET A 1 -14.16 -10.71 -9.92
CA MET A 1 -12.75 -10.53 -9.52
C MET A 1 -11.94 -11.50 -10.37
N GLU A 2 -11.25 -10.98 -11.39
CA GLU A 2 -10.41 -11.83 -12.24
C GLU A 2 -9.09 -12.14 -11.51
N PRO A 3 -8.61 -13.40 -11.54
CA PRO A 3 -7.35 -13.75 -10.89
C PRO A 3 -6.17 -13.03 -11.55
N ILE A 4 -5.28 -12.46 -10.74
CA ILE A 4 -4.04 -11.85 -11.22
C ILE A 4 -3.22 -12.94 -11.90
N SER A 5 -2.94 -12.76 -13.19
CA SER A 5 -2.08 -13.67 -13.94
C SER A 5 -0.62 -13.27 -13.80
N CYS A 6 0.26 -14.23 -13.57
CA CYS A 6 1.70 -13.98 -13.47
C CYS A 6 2.25 -13.46 -14.81
N PRO A 7 3.01 -12.35 -14.84
CA PRO A 7 3.57 -11.81 -16.07
C PRO A 7 4.59 -12.77 -16.72
N CYS A 8 5.27 -13.62 -15.94
CA CYS A 8 6.29 -14.55 -16.44
C CYS A 8 5.71 -15.83 -17.07
N CYS A 9 4.73 -16.46 -16.42
CA CYS A 9 4.21 -17.77 -16.84
C CYS A 9 2.73 -17.79 -17.22
N LYS A 10 2.03 -16.65 -17.12
CA LYS A 10 0.59 -16.46 -17.40
C LYS A 10 -0.36 -17.34 -16.58
N GLN A 11 0.13 -18.04 -15.56
CA GLN A 11 -0.70 -18.83 -14.65
C GLN A 11 -1.42 -17.92 -13.65
N PRO A 12 -2.64 -18.28 -13.20
CA PRO A 12 -3.34 -17.55 -12.15
C PRO A 12 -2.57 -17.65 -10.83
N VAL A 13 -2.38 -16.50 -10.17
CA VAL A 13 -1.64 -16.40 -8.92
C VAL A 13 -2.63 -16.45 -7.75
N ALA A 14 -2.53 -17.47 -6.91
CA ALA A 14 -3.40 -17.64 -5.74
C ALA A 14 -3.15 -16.60 -4.64
N ALA A 15 -1.89 -16.17 -4.47
CA ALA A 15 -1.49 -15.11 -3.54
C ALA A 15 -0.43 -14.22 -4.23
N PRO A 16 -0.79 -13.02 -4.72
CA PRO A 16 0.15 -12.17 -5.43
C PRO A 16 1.26 -11.69 -4.47
N SER A 17 2.52 -11.77 -4.91
CA SER A 17 3.62 -11.13 -4.19
C SER A 17 3.55 -9.61 -4.39
N LEU A 18 4.20 -8.85 -3.49
CA LEU A 18 4.32 -7.40 -3.62
C LEU A 18 4.89 -7.00 -5.00
N GLU A 19 5.91 -7.71 -5.46
CA GLU A 19 6.58 -7.46 -6.75
C GLU A 19 5.63 -7.63 -7.93
N ILE A 20 4.81 -8.69 -7.93
CA ILE A 20 3.79 -8.93 -8.97
C ILE A 20 2.78 -7.78 -9.01
N VAL A 21 2.37 -7.28 -7.85
CA VAL A 21 1.40 -6.17 -7.75
C VAL A 21 2.02 -4.87 -8.25
N VAL A 22 3.26 -4.59 -7.86
CA VAL A 22 3.98 -3.39 -8.29
C VAL A 22 4.12 -3.36 -9.81
N ASP A 23 4.51 -4.48 -10.41
CA ASP A 23 4.67 -4.61 -11.86
C ASP A 23 3.31 -4.54 -12.59
N ARG A 24 2.32 -5.33 -12.15
CA ARG A 24 1.02 -5.45 -12.83
C ARG A 24 0.19 -4.17 -12.85
N TYR A 25 0.29 -3.34 -11.80
CA TYR A 25 -0.49 -2.11 -11.64
C TYR A 25 0.35 -0.84 -11.87
N ASP A 26 1.55 -1.00 -12.46
CA ASP A 26 2.45 0.11 -12.78
C ASP A 26 2.70 1.02 -11.57
N VAL A 27 2.94 0.41 -10.40
CA VAL A 27 3.09 1.16 -9.15
C VAL A 27 4.45 1.86 -9.16
N THR A 28 4.46 3.19 -9.05
CA THR A 28 5.71 3.97 -9.06
C THR A 28 6.62 3.61 -7.88
N PRO A 29 7.95 3.85 -7.95
CA PRO A 29 8.88 3.47 -6.88
C PRO A 29 8.50 4.01 -5.50
N LEU A 30 8.05 5.27 -5.40
CA LEU A 30 7.60 5.85 -4.13
C LEU A 30 6.34 5.15 -3.59
N GLN A 31 5.38 4.85 -4.47
CA GLN A 31 4.17 4.13 -4.10
C GLN A 31 4.47 2.68 -3.71
N ALA A 32 5.46 2.04 -4.35
CA ALA A 32 5.90 0.69 -4.03
C ALA A 32 6.55 0.63 -2.64
N ARG A 33 7.30 1.68 -2.23
CA ARG A 33 7.82 1.81 -0.85
C ARG A 33 6.68 1.91 0.17
N ILE A 34 5.67 2.73 -0.11
CA ILE A 34 4.47 2.83 0.74
C ILE A 34 3.77 1.48 0.82
N LEU A 35 3.45 0.89 -0.34
CA LEU A 35 2.77 -0.41 -0.41
C LEU A 35 3.55 -1.47 0.36
N GLY A 36 4.87 -1.56 0.15
CA GLY A 36 5.74 -2.50 0.83
C GLY A 36 5.79 -2.32 2.35
N ALA A 37 5.78 -1.07 2.84
CA ALA A 37 5.72 -0.80 4.27
C ALA A 37 4.44 -1.38 4.90
N VAL A 38 3.29 -1.17 4.26
CA VAL A 38 2.01 -1.71 4.72
C VAL A 38 1.91 -3.22 4.49
N TRP A 39 2.51 -3.74 3.41
CA TRP A 39 2.53 -5.16 3.06
C TRP A 39 3.22 -6.02 4.12
N ARG A 40 4.34 -5.53 4.66
CA ARG A 40 5.05 -6.17 5.78
C ARG A 40 4.22 -6.22 7.06
N GLY A 41 3.26 -5.31 7.21
CA GLY A 41 2.29 -5.31 8.30
C GLY A 41 1.28 -6.46 8.25
N LYS A 42 1.14 -7.15 7.10
CA LYS A 42 0.25 -8.33 6.93
C LYS A 42 -1.16 -8.13 7.51
N GLY A 43 -1.78 -6.98 7.22
CA GLY A 43 -3.13 -6.62 7.71
C GLY A 43 -3.15 -5.92 9.07
N MET A 44 -2.03 -5.88 9.80
CA MET A 44 -1.91 -5.08 11.01
C MET A 44 -1.71 -3.58 10.67
N PRO A 45 -2.21 -2.66 11.51
CA PRO A 45 -1.96 -1.24 11.33
C PRO A 45 -0.47 -0.90 11.42
N VAL A 46 0.05 -0.23 10.41
CA VAL A 46 1.41 0.32 10.34
C VAL A 46 1.36 1.82 10.58
N GLN A 47 2.15 2.29 11.54
CA GLN A 47 2.22 3.71 11.90
C GLN A 47 2.76 4.56 10.75
N THR A 48 2.28 5.80 10.66
CA THR A 48 2.64 6.69 9.56
C THR A 48 4.13 7.00 9.54
N GLU A 49 4.75 7.10 10.71
CA GLU A 49 6.19 7.30 10.89
C GLU A 49 6.99 6.18 10.20
N ARG A 50 6.57 4.91 10.36
CA ARG A 50 7.25 3.78 9.69
C ARG A 50 7.06 3.80 8.17
N ILE A 51 5.97 4.39 7.69
CA ILE A 51 5.73 4.58 6.26
C ILE A 51 6.64 5.71 5.74
N PHE A 52 6.87 6.77 6.51
CA PHE A 52 7.82 7.81 6.14
C PHE A 52 9.25 7.30 6.09
N ASP A 53 9.67 6.51 7.09
CA ASP A 53 10.98 5.84 7.07
C ASP A 53 11.17 5.03 5.78
N ALA A 54 10.12 4.34 5.32
CA ALA A 54 10.15 3.60 4.07
C ALA A 54 10.17 4.51 2.83
N MET A 55 9.42 5.62 2.83
CA MET A 55 9.38 6.57 1.71
C MET A 55 10.74 7.22 1.47
N TYR A 56 11.44 7.59 2.55
CA TYR A 56 12.67 8.35 2.55
C TYR A 56 13.90 7.52 2.94
N VAL A 57 13.85 6.21 2.80
CA VAL A 57 14.95 5.29 3.16
C VAL A 57 16.28 5.63 2.47
N ASP A 58 16.21 6.22 1.27
CA ASP A 58 17.38 6.62 0.47
C ASP A 58 17.77 8.10 0.67
N ASP A 59 17.07 8.83 1.52
CA ASP A 59 17.34 10.24 1.85
C ASP A 59 18.10 10.31 3.18
N ALA A 60 19.36 10.77 3.14
CA ALA A 60 20.23 10.81 4.31
C ALA A 60 19.71 11.79 5.40
N ASP A 61 18.94 12.80 5.02
CA ASP A 61 18.32 13.76 5.93
C ASP A 61 16.97 13.26 6.45
N GLY A 62 16.53 12.08 6.01
CA GLY A 62 15.26 11.47 6.38
C GLY A 62 14.05 12.10 5.69
N GLY A 63 14.25 13.03 4.75
CA GLY A 63 13.21 13.72 3.99
C GLY A 63 12.90 15.15 4.45
N PRO A 64 11.92 15.83 3.82
CA PRO A 64 11.59 17.23 4.10
C PRO A 64 10.83 17.40 5.42
N SER A 65 10.43 18.62 5.79
CA SER A 65 9.67 18.84 7.03
C SER A 65 8.44 17.91 7.18
N PRO A 66 8.04 17.52 8.40
CA PRO A 66 6.98 16.53 8.62
C PRO A 66 5.67 16.86 7.88
N THR A 67 5.28 18.13 7.82
CA THR A 67 4.08 18.58 7.09
C THR A 67 4.17 18.26 5.59
N ARG A 68 5.35 18.44 4.98
CA ARG A 68 5.59 18.13 3.56
C ARG A 68 5.62 16.62 3.34
N MET A 69 6.20 15.85 4.25
CA MET A 69 6.15 14.38 4.20
C MET A 69 4.72 13.87 4.21
N TYR A 70 3.88 14.37 5.14
CA TYR A 70 2.46 14.04 5.21
C TYR A 70 1.71 14.38 3.93
N ALA A 71 1.94 15.56 3.36
CA ALA A 71 1.30 15.97 2.11
C ALA A 71 1.69 15.06 0.94
N ALA A 72 2.99 14.80 0.77
CA ALA A 72 3.50 13.90 -0.27
C ALA A 72 2.94 12.47 -0.10
N PHE A 73 2.91 11.96 1.13
CA PHE A 73 2.32 10.67 1.44
C PHE A 73 0.84 10.59 1.08
N LYS A 74 0.04 11.59 1.44
CA LYS A 74 -1.40 11.62 1.12
C LYS A 74 -1.66 11.59 -0.39
N VAL A 75 -0.89 12.36 -1.16
CA VAL A 75 -0.97 12.36 -2.63
C VAL A 75 -0.57 11.01 -3.21
N ALA A 76 0.58 10.47 -2.78
CA ALA A 76 1.07 9.17 -3.24
C ALA A 76 0.10 8.03 -2.90
N LEU A 77 -0.49 8.04 -1.70
CA LEU A 77 -1.49 7.07 -1.26
C LEU A 77 -2.79 7.17 -2.07
N CYS A 78 -3.23 8.38 -2.40
CA CYS A 78 -4.41 8.58 -3.25
C CYS A 78 -4.20 7.93 -4.63
N HIS A 79 -3.08 8.24 -5.30
CA HIS A 79 -2.76 7.64 -6.59
C HIS A 79 -2.54 6.12 -6.50
N LEU A 80 -1.92 5.62 -5.43
CA LEU A 80 -1.74 4.19 -5.21
C LEU A 80 -3.10 3.47 -5.12
N ARG A 81 -4.06 4.01 -4.36
CA ARG A 81 -5.41 3.44 -4.25
C ARG A 81 -6.12 3.42 -5.61
N THR A 82 -5.99 4.47 -6.41
CA THR A 82 -6.55 4.51 -7.76
C THR A 82 -5.93 3.45 -8.67
N ARG A 83 -4.60 3.24 -8.60
CA ARG A 83 -3.92 2.20 -9.39
C ARG A 83 -4.32 0.78 -8.97
N LEU A 84 -4.58 0.58 -7.68
CA LEU A 84 -5.01 -0.70 -7.13
C LEU A 84 -6.53 -0.94 -7.25
N ASP A 85 -7.29 -0.02 -7.83
CA ASP A 85 -8.73 -0.20 -7.97
C ASP A 85 -9.04 -1.44 -8.84
N GLY A 86 -10.05 -2.22 -8.42
CA GLY A 86 -10.37 -3.51 -9.04
C GLY A 86 -9.36 -4.64 -8.80
N SER A 87 -8.21 -4.39 -8.15
CA SER A 87 -7.20 -5.42 -7.87
C SER A 87 -7.56 -6.37 -6.73
N GLY A 88 -8.49 -5.95 -5.88
CA GLY A 88 -8.80 -6.60 -4.61
C GLY A 88 -7.74 -6.38 -3.53
N ILE A 89 -6.74 -5.53 -3.75
CA ILE A 89 -5.80 -5.06 -2.74
C ILE A 89 -6.11 -3.61 -2.43
N GLY A 90 -6.18 -3.27 -1.15
CA GLY A 90 -6.42 -1.91 -0.69
C GLY A 90 -5.53 -1.55 0.49
N ILE A 91 -5.48 -0.25 0.78
CA ILE A 91 -4.84 0.28 1.97
C ILE A 91 -5.87 1.14 2.69
N GLU A 92 -6.22 0.78 3.91
CA GLU A 92 -7.20 1.48 4.74
C GLU A 92 -6.52 2.32 5.82
N ASN A 93 -7.12 3.46 6.16
CA ASN A 93 -6.78 4.17 7.39
C ASN A 93 -7.62 3.58 8.53
N VAL A 94 -6.94 3.15 9.60
CA VAL A 94 -7.60 2.46 10.72
C VAL A 94 -8.29 3.46 11.65
N GLY A 95 -7.81 4.69 11.68
CA GLY A 95 -8.35 5.79 12.48
C GLY A 95 -7.36 6.92 12.65
N TYR A 96 -7.76 7.96 13.37
CA TYR A 96 -6.89 9.10 13.67
C TYR A 96 -5.66 8.64 14.47
N ARG A 97 -4.47 8.83 13.89
CA ARG A 97 -3.16 8.42 14.44
C ARG A 97 -3.02 6.92 14.76
N GLN A 98 -3.82 6.07 14.10
CA GLN A 98 -3.75 4.61 14.27
C GLN A 98 -3.01 3.91 13.11
N GLY A 99 -2.56 4.68 12.11
CA GLY A 99 -1.82 4.16 10.98
C GLY A 99 -2.71 3.61 9.86
N TYR A 100 -2.09 2.79 9.02
CA TYR A 100 -2.68 2.24 7.80
C TYR A 100 -2.45 0.74 7.73
N ARG A 101 -3.43 0.00 7.23
CA ARG A 101 -3.34 -1.46 7.08
C ARG A 101 -3.60 -1.89 5.65
N LEU A 102 -3.03 -3.03 5.29
CA LEU A 102 -3.32 -3.73 4.05
C LEU A 102 -4.70 -4.39 4.20
N VAL A 103 -5.52 -4.32 3.17
CA VAL A 103 -6.74 -5.10 3.06
C VAL A 103 -6.74 -5.87 1.75
N MET A 104 -7.11 -7.14 1.80
CA MET A 104 -7.28 -7.98 0.63
C MET A 104 -8.74 -8.42 0.52
N ALA A 105 -9.27 -8.54 -0.69
CA ALA A 105 -10.63 -8.97 -0.97
C ALA A 105 -10.82 -10.41 -0.46
N GLY A 106 -11.34 -10.52 0.75
CA GLY A 106 -11.40 -11.73 1.58
C GLY A 106 -11.35 -11.40 3.07
N GLU A 107 -10.68 -10.31 3.44
CA GLU A 107 -10.52 -9.83 4.83
C GLU A 107 -11.26 -8.51 5.10
N ILE A 108 -12.06 -8.02 4.14
CA ILE A 108 -12.93 -6.85 4.33
C ILE A 108 -14.01 -7.25 5.33
N THR A 109 -13.71 -7.06 6.61
CA THR A 109 -14.74 -7.09 7.65
C THR A 109 -15.61 -5.86 7.37
N PRO A 110 -16.92 -6.00 7.09
CA PRO A 110 -17.77 -4.84 6.87
C PRO A 110 -17.63 -3.92 8.08
N ALA A 111 -17.34 -2.65 7.83
CA ALA A 111 -17.36 -1.64 8.87
C ALA A 111 -18.71 -1.76 9.60
N ARG A 112 -18.67 -2.17 10.87
CA ARG A 112 -19.86 -2.18 11.72
C ARG A 112 -20.37 -0.75 11.76
N ARG A 113 -21.46 -0.48 11.04
CA ARG A 113 -22.30 0.69 11.29
C ARG A 113 -22.84 0.53 12.70
N ALA A 114 -22.46 1.47 13.57
CA ALA A 114 -23.21 1.74 14.79
C ALA A 114 -24.53 2.41 14.43
#